data_AF-A0A822AHP0-F1
#
_entry.id   AF-A0A822AHP0-F1
#
_cell.length_a   1.000
_cell.length_b   1.000
_cell.length_c   1.000
_cell.angle_alpha   90.00
_cell.angle_beta   90.00
_cell.angle_gamma   90.00
#
_symmetry.space_group_name_H-M   'P 1'
#
loop_
_entity.id
_entity.type
_entity.pdbx_description
1 polymer ?
#
loop_
_entity_poly.entity_id
_entity_poly.type
_entity_poly.pdbx_seq_one_letter_code
_entity_poly.pdbx_strand_id
1 'polypeptide(L)'
;GGELIFGSADSSKYTGSITYIPVAIEGYWEFLMTSVSIGSTILSSSVYAIADTGTTFIIGPTIQVTALNAALGGAYDSTSGLVCLFLANLSENNII
;
A
#
# COMPACT_ATOMS: atom_id res chain seq x y z
N GLY A 1 5.86 -6.44 20.04
CA GLY A 1 4.99 -7.18 19.10
C GLY A 1 3.87 -6.26 18.63
N GLY A 2 2.93 -6.77 17.83
CA GLY A 2 1.68 -6.07 17.52
C GLY A 2 0.59 -6.33 18.57
N GLU A 3 -0.53 -5.62 18.45
CA GLU A 3 -1.68 -5.72 19.35
C GLU A 3 -2.98 -5.65 18.55
N LEU A 4 -4.00 -6.40 18.98
CA LEU A 4 -5.37 -6.34 18.46
C LEU A 4 -6.31 -6.05 19.63
N ILE A 5 -7.06 -4.96 19.53
CA ILE A 5 -8.04 -4.54 20.53
C ILE A 5 -9.43 -4.70 19.93
N PHE A 6 -10.28 -5.47 20.57
CA PHE A 6 -11.68 -5.59 20.20
C PHE A 6 -12.51 -4.54 20.94
N GLY A 7 -13.37 -3.82 20.19
CA GLY A 7 -14.39 -2.92 20.76
C GLY A 7 -13.93 -1.50 21.10
N SER A 8 -12.65 -1.16 20.91
CA SER A 8 -12.15 0.21 21.11
C SER A 8 -10.90 0.48 20.28
N ALA A 9 -10.55 1.76 20.11
CA ALA A 9 -9.27 2.21 19.59
C ALA A 9 -8.47 2.91 20.70
N ASP A 10 -7.18 2.60 20.82
CA ASP A 10 -6.28 3.27 21.78
C ASP A 10 -5.77 4.59 21.19
N SER A 11 -6.24 5.72 21.74
CA SER A 11 -5.88 7.07 21.29
C SER A 11 -4.41 7.42 21.52
N SER A 12 -3.67 6.65 22.32
CA SER A 12 -2.22 6.82 22.45
C SER A 12 -1.44 6.27 21.23
N LYS A 13 -2.09 5.52 20.33
CA LYS A 13 -1.46 4.84 19.18
C LYS A 13 -1.63 5.56 17.85
N TYR A 14 -2.38 6.66 17.80
CA TYR A 14 -2.55 7.46 16.59
C TYR A 14 -2.55 8.95 16.90
N THR A 15 -2.26 9.75 15.88
CA THR A 15 -2.35 11.21 15.94
C THR A 15 -3.53 11.71 15.11
N GLY A 16 -4.15 12.81 15.51
CA GLY A 16 -5.30 13.37 14.79
C GLY A 16 -6.58 12.55 14.98
N SER A 17 -7.51 12.68 14.04
CA SER A 17 -8.81 12.02 14.08
C SER A 17 -8.85 10.82 13.13
N ILE A 18 -9.57 9.77 13.51
CA ILE A 18 -9.84 8.63 12.63
C ILE A 18 -10.79 9.08 11.52
N THR A 19 -10.39 8.85 10.28
CA THR A 19 -11.26 9.02 9.11
C THR A 19 -11.93 7.69 8.79
N TYR A 20 -13.25 7.69 8.76
CA TYR A 20 -14.05 6.52 8.44
C TYR A 20 -14.48 6.55 6.97
N ILE A 21 -14.34 5.42 6.30
CA ILE A 21 -14.77 5.19 4.92
C ILE A 21 -15.72 3.99 4.90
N PRO A 22 -16.76 4.00 4.04
CA PRO A 22 -17.69 2.88 3.96
C PRO A 22 -17.01 1.64 3.38
N VAL A 23 -17.42 0.47 3.86
CA VAL A 23 -17.08 -0.80 3.23
C VAL A 23 -17.82 -0.91 1.90
N ALA A 24 -17.11 -1.30 0.85
CA ALA A 24 -17.65 -1.42 -0.50
C ALA A 24 -18.44 -2.72 -0.71
N ILE A 25 -17.92 -3.84 -0.19
CA ILE A 25 -18.51 -5.18 -0.29
C ILE A 25 -18.45 -5.86 1.07
N GLU A 26 -19.61 -6.28 1.58
CA GLU A 26 -19.67 -7.07 2.82
C GLU A 26 -18.94 -8.41 2.67
N GLY A 27 -18.20 -8.82 3.70
CA GLY A 27 -17.35 -10.02 3.69
C GLY A 27 -15.86 -9.72 3.48
N TYR A 28 -15.51 -8.53 2.98
CA TYR A 28 -14.14 -8.04 2.90
C TYR A 28 -14.03 -6.68 3.56
N TRP A 29 -12.85 -6.36 4.12
CA TRP A 29 -12.50 -4.99 4.48
C TRP A 29 -12.09 -4.20 3.24
N GLU A 30 -12.95 -4.23 2.22
CA GLU A 30 -12.76 -3.55 0.94
C GLU A 30 -13.30 -2.12 1.01
N PHE A 31 -12.54 -1.16 0.49
CA PHE A 31 -12.91 0.24 0.47
C PHE A 31 -12.39 0.94 -0.80
N LEU A 32 -13.03 2.06 -1.15
CA LEU A 32 -12.61 2.89 -2.28
C LEU A 32 -11.40 3.74 -1.88
N MET A 33 -10.32 3.60 -2.63
CA MET A 33 -9.11 4.42 -2.54
C MET A 33 -9.08 5.44 -3.68
N THR A 34 -8.86 6.70 -3.32
CA THR A 34 -8.89 7.82 -4.28
C THR A 34 -7.80 7.72 -5.33
N SER A 35 -6.55 7.45 -4.92
CA SER A 35 -5.44 7.29 -5.86
C SER A 35 -4.28 6.52 -5.23
N VAL A 36 -3.45 5.92 -6.10
CA VAL A 36 -2.11 5.43 -5.78
C VAL A 36 -1.12 6.27 -6.57
N SER A 37 -0.10 6.81 -5.92
CA SER A 37 0.89 7.69 -6.54
C SER A 37 2.32 7.32 -6.19
N ILE A 38 3.24 7.72 -7.06
CA ILE A 38 4.68 7.80 -6.78
C ILE A 38 5.14 9.23 -7.07
N GLY A 39 5.51 9.97 -6.01
CA GLY A 39 5.70 11.40 -6.10
C GLY A 39 4.46 12.08 -6.68
N SER A 40 4.62 12.89 -7.72
CA SER A 40 3.51 13.56 -8.41
C SER A 40 2.80 12.69 -9.47
N THR A 41 3.23 11.45 -9.68
CA THR A 41 2.69 10.58 -10.74
C THR A 41 1.60 9.68 -10.18
N ILE A 42 0.38 9.79 -10.73
CA ILE A 42 -0.75 8.93 -10.37
C ILE A 42 -0.63 7.62 -11.16
N LEU A 43 -0.54 6.50 -10.45
CA LEU A 43 -0.50 5.14 -11.00
C LEU A 43 -1.90 4.53 -11.13
N SER A 44 -2.80 4.88 -10.22
CA SER A 44 -4.20 4.46 -10.24
C SER A 44 -5.08 5.52 -9.60
N SER A 45 -6.34 5.58 -10.04
CA SER A 45 -7.36 6.50 -9.53
C SER A 45 -8.67 5.76 -9.33
N SER A 46 -9.37 6.00 -8.22
CA SER A 46 -10.66 5.41 -7.88
C SER A 46 -10.64 3.88 -7.97
N VAL A 47 -9.79 3.27 -7.15
CA VAL A 47 -9.51 1.82 -7.11
C VAL A 47 -10.00 1.25 -5.80
N TYR A 48 -10.56 0.05 -5.80
CA TYR A 48 -10.88 -0.67 -4.57
C TYR A 48 -9.64 -1.35 -4.00
N ALA A 49 -9.48 -1.31 -2.68
CA ALA A 49 -8.40 -1.95 -1.94
C ALA A 49 -8.96 -2.68 -0.72
N ILE A 50 -8.26 -3.74 -0.30
CA ILE A 50 -8.62 -4.54 0.88
C ILE A 50 -7.55 -4.34 1.95
N ALA A 51 -7.97 -4.05 3.18
CA ALA A 51 -7.10 -4.13 4.34
C ALA A 51 -6.96 -5.59 4.81
N ASP A 52 -5.84 -6.23 4.49
CA ASP A 52 -5.59 -7.65 4.77
C ASP A 52 -4.29 -7.87 5.55
N THR A 53 -4.41 -8.15 6.84
CA THR A 53 -3.26 -8.48 7.70
C THR A 53 -2.66 -9.86 7.42
N GLY A 54 -3.32 -10.70 6.61
CA GLY A 54 -2.86 -12.02 6.20
C GLY A 54 -1.89 -12.01 5.02
N THR A 55 -1.76 -10.89 4.31
CA THR A 55 -0.86 -10.76 3.15
C THR A 55 0.45 -10.07 3.55
N THR A 56 1.58 -10.64 3.16
CA THR A 56 2.93 -10.11 3.50
C THR A 56 3.30 -8.84 2.73
N PHE A 57 2.81 -8.68 1.50
CA PHE A 57 3.14 -7.57 0.60
C PHE A 57 1.91 -6.72 0.26
N ILE A 58 2.14 -5.50 -0.25
CA ILE A 58 1.10 -4.76 -0.94
C ILE A 58 0.99 -5.33 -2.36
N ILE A 59 -0.19 -5.84 -2.71
CA ILE A 59 -0.47 -6.42 -4.01
C ILE A 59 -1.36 -5.46 -4.80
N GLY A 60 -1.07 -5.32 -6.09
CA GLY A 60 -1.86 -4.52 -7.01
C GLY A 60 -1.84 -5.09 -8.42
N PRO A 61 -2.59 -4.50 -9.36
CA PRO A 61 -2.62 -5.00 -10.73
C PRO A 61 -1.25 -4.86 -11.40
N THR A 62 -0.92 -5.84 -12.25
CA THR A 62 0.42 -6.00 -12.84
C THR A 62 0.92 -4.74 -13.53
N ILE A 63 0.05 -4.00 -14.23
CA ILE A 63 0.42 -2.78 -14.96
C ILE A 63 0.96 -1.71 -13.99
N GLN A 64 0.23 -1.45 -12.90
CA GLN A 64 0.59 -0.42 -11.91
C GLN A 64 1.84 -0.83 -11.12
N VAL A 65 1.93 -2.08 -10.69
CA VAL A 65 3.10 -2.58 -9.95
C VAL A 65 4.35 -2.55 -10.83
N THR A 66 4.24 -2.90 -12.11
CA THR A 66 5.36 -2.81 -13.06
C THR A 66 5.81 -1.37 -13.27
N ALA A 67 4.86 -0.44 -13.42
CA ALA A 67 5.16 0.98 -13.55
C ALA A 67 5.84 1.56 -12.30
N LEU A 68 5.36 1.18 -11.10
CA LEU A 68 5.97 1.54 -9.82
C LEU A 68 7.41 1.03 -9.73
N ASN A 69 7.62 -0.25 -10.00
CA ASN A 69 8.93 -0.89 -9.95
C ASN A 69 9.92 -0.24 -10.93
N ALA A 70 9.47 0.10 -12.14
CA ALA A 70 10.29 0.81 -13.11
C ALA A 70 10.66 2.22 -12.64
N ALA A 71 9.70 2.97 -12.07
CA ALA A 71 9.92 4.31 -11.54
C ALA A 71 10.92 4.33 -10.36
N LEU A 72 10.98 3.25 -9.58
CA LEU A 72 11.95 3.07 -8.50
C LEU A 72 13.32 2.52 -8.96
N GLY A 73 13.48 2.24 -10.26
CA GLY A 73 14.71 1.65 -10.80
C GLY A 73 14.94 0.21 -10.35
N GLY A 74 13.86 -0.55 -10.15
CA GLY A 74 13.91 -1.93 -9.71
C GLY A 74 14.41 -2.89 -10.79
N ALA A 75 15.16 -3.90 -10.36
CA ALA A 75 15.68 -4.96 -11.20
C ALA A 75 15.08 -6.30 -10.78
N TYR A 76 14.58 -7.07 -11.75
CA TYR A 76 14.06 -8.41 -11.47
C TYR A 76 15.19 -9.37 -11.12
N ASP A 77 15.06 -10.03 -9.97
CA ASP A 77 15.92 -11.13 -9.56
C ASP A 77 15.24 -12.46 -9.85
N SER A 78 15.75 -13.17 -10.86
CA SER A 78 15.22 -14.47 -11.27
C SER A 78 15.38 -15.57 -10.21
N THR A 79 16.26 -15.40 -9.23
CA THR A 79 16.47 -16.39 -8.17
C THR A 79 15.38 -16.31 -7.11
N SER A 80 15.03 -15.11 -6.66
CA SER A 80 13.95 -14.90 -5.68
C SER A 80 12.56 -14.76 -6.31
N GLY A 81 12.50 -14.40 -7.60
CA GLY A 81 11.25 -14.02 -8.26
C GLY A 81 10.74 -12.64 -7.84
N LEU A 82 11.56 -11.83 -7.16
CA LEU A 82 11.21 -10.50 -6.67
C LEU A 82 11.87 -9.40 -7.50
N VAL A 83 11.36 -8.18 -7.36
CA VAL A 83 12.04 -6.98 -7.84
C VAL A 83 12.89 -6.40 -6.72
N CYS A 84 14.19 -6.28 -6.95
CA CYS A 84 15.16 -5.72 -6.03
C CYS A 84 15.38 -4.22 -6.34
N LEU A 85 15.42 -3.40 -5.29
CA LEU A 85 15.75 -1.98 -5.39
C LEU A 85 17.20 -1.76 -4.92
N PHE A 86 17.94 -0.94 -5.64
CA PHE A 86 19.23 -0.45 -5.14
C PHE A 86 18.98 0.62 -4.08
N LEU A 87 19.56 0.45 -2.88
CA LEU A 87 19.34 1.36 -1.75
C LEU A 87 19.67 2.83 -2.08
N ALA A 88 20.61 3.07 -3.02
CA ALA A 88 20.96 4.41 -3.48
C ALA A 88 19.80 5.14 -4.22
N ASN A 89 18.81 4.41 -4.73
CA ASN A 89 17.66 4.96 -5.45
C ASN A 89 16.47 5.30 -4.52
N LEU A 90 16.56 4.94 -3.23
CA LEU A 90 15.55 5.27 -2.23
C LEU A 90 15.87 6.63 -1.64
N SER A 91 15.35 7.70 -2.26
CA SER A 91 15.26 9.00 -1.59
C SER A 91 13.96 9.06 -0.79
N GLU A 92 14.00 9.65 0.41
CA GLU A 92 12.88 9.71 1.36
C GLU A 92 11.59 10.36 0.80
N ASN A 93 11.68 11.05 -0.34
CA ASN A 93 10.57 11.79 -0.96
C ASN A 93 9.84 11.05 -2.10
N ASN A 94 10.21 9.79 -2.39
CA ASN A 94 9.68 9.08 -3.55
C ASN A 94 8.57 8.06 -3.23
N ILE A 95 8.20 7.85 -1.97
CA ILE A 95 7.26 6.76 -1.61
C ILE A 95 6.24 7.24 -0.56
N ILE A 96 5.48 8.29 -0.88
CA ILE A 96 4.10 8.52 -0.37
C ILE A 96 3.35 9.38 -1.41
#